data_AF-A0A812M5C6-F1
#
_entry.id   AF-A0A812M5C6-F1
#
_cell.length_a   1.000
_cell.length_b   1.000
_cell.length_c   1.000
_cell.angle_alpha   90.00
_cell.angle_beta   90.00
_cell.angle_gamma   90.00
#
_symmetry.space_group_name_H-M   'P 1'
#
loop_
_entity.id
_entity.type
_entity.pdbx_description
1 polymer ?
#
loop_
_entity_poly.entity_id
_entity_poly.type
_entity_poly.pdbx_seq_one_letter_code
_entity_poly.pdbx_strand_id
1 'polypeptide(L)'
;MRAETRAKQRLKAAGPSSQSLRGDESSPSLKAVKAQRSLFLGSLLQFLELEFEIGSVVWPEVFSALTMAAPSLYALHAAPELASNAVFPEGVWALAIGTMMHCPFSMACHLASALMNKRDGYDPMCTPFRTMDITAIHINCVVFGWALSGGSLIFTLFMAMLNAPCIFILLRRLVEGRPGGLDESLRVTSQVFTYTLPLLFRGLYFHYLATISMWLGACLFFALANYFRLGGGWSHGIFHLLCFPFLHFMMSGVASA
;
A
#
# COMPACT_ATOMS: atom_id res chain seq x y z
N MET A 1 28.48 28.11 -61.09
CA MET A 1 29.84 28.28 -60.53
C MET A 1 30.46 29.66 -60.86
N ARG A 2 29.69 30.77 -60.77
CA ARG A 2 30.19 32.17 -60.94
C ARG A 2 29.46 33.20 -60.06
N ALA A 3 28.70 32.76 -59.05
CA ALA A 3 27.96 33.65 -58.14
C ALA A 3 28.43 33.58 -56.68
N GLU A 4 29.20 32.57 -56.28
CA GLU A 4 29.67 32.41 -54.88
C GLU A 4 30.94 33.21 -54.53
N THR A 5 31.61 33.79 -55.51
CA THR A 5 32.94 34.42 -55.30
C THR A 5 32.86 35.90 -54.90
N ARG A 6 31.68 36.55 -54.93
CA ARG A 6 31.53 37.98 -54.58
C ARG A 6 31.04 38.26 -53.16
N ALA A 7 30.48 37.27 -52.45
CA ALA A 7 30.03 37.45 -51.06
C ALA A 7 31.18 37.39 -50.04
N LYS A 8 32.31 36.76 -50.37
CA LYS A 8 33.45 36.58 -49.45
C LYS A 8 34.46 37.74 -49.41
N GLN A 9 34.29 38.78 -50.22
CA GLN A 9 35.24 39.91 -50.30
C GLN A 9 34.76 41.24 -49.71
N ARG A 10 33.55 41.32 -49.15
CA ARG A 10 33.03 42.54 -48.50
C ARG A 10 32.97 42.54 -46.97
N LEU A 11 33.36 41.43 -46.32
CA LEU A 11 33.42 41.31 -44.85
C LEU A 11 34.86 41.35 -44.31
N LYS A 12 35.74 42.12 -44.95
CA LYS A 12 37.13 42.33 -44.51
C LYS A 12 37.51 43.80 -44.31
N ALA A 13 36.52 44.68 -44.16
CA ALA A 13 36.75 46.11 -43.93
C ALA A 13 35.72 46.69 -42.96
N ALA A 14 35.81 46.29 -41.68
CA ALA A 14 35.18 46.99 -40.56
C ALA A 14 35.83 46.52 -39.24
N GLY A 15 37.00 47.05 -38.91
CA GLY A 15 37.26 47.51 -37.54
C GLY A 15 36.85 48.99 -37.47
N PRO A 16 36.56 49.59 -36.30
CA PRO A 16 37.19 49.29 -35.03
C PRO A 16 36.22 49.24 -33.81
N SER A 17 36.80 48.86 -32.66
CA SER A 17 36.42 49.29 -31.31
C SER A 17 34.96 49.10 -30.87
N SER A 18 34.65 47.91 -30.35
CA SER A 18 33.84 47.84 -29.13
C SER A 18 34.77 47.52 -27.98
N GLN A 19 35.11 48.56 -27.21
CA GLN A 19 35.69 48.38 -25.89
C GLN A 19 34.78 47.45 -25.12
N SER A 20 35.32 46.27 -24.87
CA SER A 20 34.94 45.33 -23.83
C SER A 20 34.61 46.10 -22.55
N LEU A 21 33.32 46.33 -22.29
CA LEU A 21 32.78 46.44 -20.94
C LEU A 21 32.92 45.05 -20.29
N ARG A 22 34.16 44.63 -20.04
CA ARG A 22 34.46 43.64 -19.01
C ARG A 22 34.22 44.39 -17.71
N GLY A 23 32.96 44.37 -17.27
CA GLY A 23 32.64 44.68 -15.89
C GLY A 23 33.56 43.85 -15.01
N ASP A 24 34.30 44.53 -14.16
CA ASP A 24 35.32 43.95 -13.31
C ASP A 24 34.64 42.97 -12.34
N GLU A 25 34.58 41.69 -12.71
CA GLU A 25 34.04 40.59 -11.89
C GLU A 25 34.86 40.35 -10.61
N SER A 26 35.91 41.15 -10.38
CA SER A 26 36.70 41.14 -9.15
C SER A 26 36.06 41.91 -7.99
N SER A 27 34.97 42.65 -8.22
CA SER A 27 34.25 43.33 -7.13
C SER A 27 33.84 42.34 -6.03
N PRO A 28 34.31 42.52 -4.78
CA PRO A 28 34.01 41.62 -3.67
C PRO A 28 32.50 41.50 -3.40
N SER A 29 31.69 42.51 -3.81
CA SER A 29 30.24 42.45 -3.71
C SER A 29 29.60 41.46 -4.69
N LEU A 30 30.16 41.31 -5.90
CA LEU A 30 29.60 40.40 -6.92
C LEU A 30 29.91 38.93 -6.58
N LYS A 31 31.09 38.66 -6.03
CA LYS A 31 31.47 37.33 -5.52
C LYS A 31 30.64 36.95 -4.30
N ALA A 32 30.40 37.88 -3.37
CA ALA A 32 29.52 37.65 -2.22
C ALA A 32 28.08 37.36 -2.65
N VAL A 33 27.54 38.09 -3.64
CA VAL A 33 26.19 37.84 -4.18
C VAL A 33 26.09 36.49 -4.92
N LYS A 34 27.12 36.09 -5.69
CA LYS A 34 27.17 34.76 -6.32
C LYS A 34 27.27 33.63 -5.27
N ALA A 35 28.07 33.80 -4.22
CA ALA A 35 28.19 32.83 -3.13
C ALA A 35 26.89 32.72 -2.31
N GLN A 36 26.24 33.84 -2.00
CA GLN A 36 24.97 33.87 -1.30
C GLN A 36 23.83 33.26 -2.12
N ARG A 37 23.79 33.50 -3.45
CA ARG A 37 22.88 32.81 -4.37
C ARG A 37 23.16 31.31 -4.45
N SER A 38 24.41 30.89 -4.46
CA SER A 38 24.80 29.47 -4.46
C SER A 38 24.38 28.76 -3.18
N LEU A 39 24.52 29.42 -2.02
CA LEU A 39 24.07 28.89 -0.73
C LEU A 39 22.54 28.83 -0.64
N PHE A 40 21.83 29.84 -1.15
CA PHE A 40 20.38 29.85 -1.20
C PHE A 40 19.81 28.79 -2.16
N LEU A 41 20.39 28.64 -3.35
CA LEU A 41 20.01 27.58 -4.29
C LEU A 41 20.35 26.18 -3.76
N GLY A 42 21.50 26.01 -3.11
CA GLY A 42 21.88 24.75 -2.47
C GLY A 42 20.95 24.36 -1.32
N SER A 43 20.58 25.32 -0.47
CA SER A 43 19.62 25.09 0.62
C SER A 43 18.19 24.86 0.13
N LEU A 44 17.75 25.56 -0.94
CA LEU A 44 16.46 25.32 -1.57
C LEU A 44 16.39 23.95 -2.26
N LEU A 45 17.46 23.53 -2.95
CA LEU A 45 17.54 22.20 -3.56
C LEU A 45 17.58 21.10 -2.50
N GLN A 46 18.35 21.27 -1.42
CA GLN A 46 18.31 20.34 -0.29
C GLN A 46 16.93 20.29 0.38
N PHE A 47 16.25 21.44 0.50
CA PHE A 47 14.89 21.48 1.04
C PHE A 47 13.91 20.75 0.11
N LEU A 48 13.99 20.95 -1.20
CA LEU A 48 13.16 20.27 -2.19
C LEU A 48 13.48 18.78 -2.31
N GLU A 49 14.75 18.38 -2.19
CA GLU A 49 15.17 16.98 -2.13
C GLU A 49 14.66 16.31 -0.85
N LEU A 50 14.73 17.01 0.29
CA LEU A 50 14.22 16.52 1.57
C LEU A 50 12.69 16.43 1.55
N GLU A 51 11.98 17.41 1.00
CA GLU A 51 10.52 17.35 0.81
C GLU A 51 10.11 16.26 -0.18
N PHE A 52 10.87 16.06 -1.26
CA PHE A 52 10.64 15.01 -2.23
C PHE A 52 10.90 13.62 -1.65
N GLU A 53 11.94 13.46 -0.84
CA GLU A 53 12.30 12.21 -0.18
C GLU A 53 11.41 11.92 1.04
N ILE A 54 10.85 12.93 1.72
CA ILE A 54 9.83 12.74 2.76
C ILE A 54 8.48 12.41 2.09
N GLY A 55 8.11 13.15 1.03
CA GLY A 55 6.89 12.93 0.28
C GLY A 55 6.82 11.56 -0.40
N SER A 56 7.97 11.01 -0.84
CA SER A 56 8.05 9.71 -1.50
C SER A 56 7.73 8.52 -0.59
N VAL A 57 7.71 8.70 0.73
CA VAL A 57 7.43 7.63 1.70
C VAL A 57 6.15 7.89 2.49
N VAL A 58 5.84 9.16 2.82
CA VAL A 58 4.64 9.52 3.60
C VAL A 58 3.36 9.29 2.80
N TRP A 59 3.30 9.78 1.55
CA TRP A 59 2.07 9.74 0.77
C TRP A 59 1.63 8.33 0.37
N PRO A 60 2.53 7.41 -0.02
CA PRO A 60 2.15 6.03 -0.26
C PRO A 60 1.54 5.34 0.96
N GLU A 61 2.09 5.59 2.16
CA GLU A 61 1.58 5.02 3.41
C GLU A 61 0.20 5.62 3.78
N VAL A 62 0.00 6.93 3.61
CA VAL A 62 -1.32 7.57 3.77
C VAL A 62 -2.32 7.00 2.76
N PHE A 63 -1.91 6.83 1.51
CA PHE A 63 -2.74 6.23 0.47
C PHE A 63 -3.14 4.80 0.83
N SER A 64 -2.20 3.96 1.28
CA SER A 64 -2.49 2.62 1.78
C SER A 64 -3.48 2.62 2.94
N ALA A 65 -3.30 3.52 3.92
CA ALA A 65 -4.22 3.66 5.04
C ALA A 65 -5.65 4.05 4.58
N LEU A 66 -5.78 4.87 3.54
CA LEU A 66 -7.10 5.26 3.03
C LEU A 66 -7.73 4.14 2.18
N THR A 67 -6.96 3.50 1.32
CA THR A 67 -7.51 2.51 0.38
C THR A 67 -7.92 1.20 1.05
N MET A 68 -7.35 0.84 2.19
CA MET A 68 -7.80 -0.33 2.96
C MET A 68 -9.20 -0.19 3.54
N ALA A 69 -9.68 1.03 3.79
CA ALA A 69 -11.05 1.24 4.24
C ALA A 69 -12.04 0.95 3.11
N ALA A 70 -11.60 1.06 1.86
CA ALA A 70 -12.48 1.05 0.70
C ALA A 70 -13.18 -0.32 0.49
N PRO A 71 -12.51 -1.49 0.55
CA PRO A 71 -13.19 -2.79 0.54
C PRO A 71 -14.19 -2.95 1.70
N SER A 72 -13.84 -2.49 2.89
CA SER A 72 -14.69 -2.65 4.08
C SER A 72 -15.93 -1.74 4.04
N LEU A 73 -15.77 -0.50 3.57
CA LEU A 73 -16.89 0.41 3.31
C LEU A 73 -17.82 -0.13 2.21
N TYR A 74 -17.25 -0.72 1.17
CA TYR A 74 -18.03 -1.41 0.14
C TYR A 74 -18.81 -2.59 0.72
N ALA A 75 -18.19 -3.40 1.57
CA ALA A 75 -18.85 -4.52 2.24
C ALA A 75 -20.06 -4.03 3.06
N LEU A 76 -19.88 -2.98 3.86
CA LEU A 76 -20.96 -2.37 4.62
C LEU A 76 -22.07 -1.81 3.72
N HIS A 77 -21.70 -1.22 2.59
CA HIS A 77 -22.66 -0.68 1.62
C HIS A 77 -23.48 -1.77 0.92
N ALA A 78 -22.83 -2.87 0.52
CA ALA A 78 -23.47 -3.98 -0.20
C ALA A 78 -24.22 -4.95 0.74
N ALA A 79 -23.86 -4.98 2.03
CA ALA A 79 -24.42 -5.92 3.00
C ALA A 79 -25.95 -5.87 3.11
N PRO A 80 -26.65 -4.72 3.17
CA PRO A 80 -28.10 -4.70 3.30
C PRO A 80 -28.83 -5.42 2.16
N GLU A 81 -28.44 -5.17 0.92
CA GLU A 81 -29.06 -5.78 -0.27
C GLU A 81 -28.73 -7.27 -0.38
N LEU A 82 -27.47 -7.65 -0.12
CA LEU A 82 -27.06 -9.05 -0.14
C LEU A 82 -27.72 -9.83 0.98
N ALA A 83 -27.76 -9.28 2.20
CA ALA A 83 -28.34 -9.93 3.37
C ALA A 83 -29.87 -10.07 3.28
N SER A 84 -30.58 -9.10 2.69
CA SER A 84 -32.05 -9.19 2.55
C SER A 84 -32.50 -10.36 1.67
N ASN A 85 -31.62 -10.86 0.80
CA ASN A 85 -31.89 -11.95 -0.13
C ASN A 85 -31.07 -13.21 0.19
N ALA A 86 -30.27 -13.19 1.26
CA ALA A 86 -29.35 -14.27 1.60
C ALA A 86 -30.07 -15.41 2.34
N VAL A 87 -29.65 -16.64 2.06
CA VAL A 87 -30.01 -17.82 2.87
C VAL A 87 -29.39 -17.74 4.27
N PHE A 88 -28.22 -17.10 4.39
CA PHE A 88 -27.53 -16.88 5.67
C PHE A 88 -27.13 -15.40 5.86
N PRO A 89 -28.08 -14.52 6.24
CA PRO A 89 -27.85 -13.09 6.38
C PRO A 89 -26.77 -12.72 7.39
N GLU A 90 -26.66 -13.48 8.49
CA GLU A 90 -25.67 -13.25 9.55
C GLU A 90 -24.25 -13.43 9.03
N GLY A 91 -24.04 -14.35 8.09
CA GLY A 91 -22.74 -14.55 7.44
C GLY A 91 -22.32 -13.34 6.61
N VAL A 92 -23.25 -12.71 5.89
CA VAL A 92 -22.99 -11.49 5.10
C VAL A 92 -22.55 -10.36 6.01
N TRP A 93 -23.28 -10.13 7.11
CA TRP A 93 -22.93 -9.11 8.10
C TRP A 93 -21.62 -9.42 8.82
N ALA A 94 -21.33 -10.69 9.14
CA ALA A 94 -20.08 -11.07 9.76
C ALA A 94 -18.87 -10.80 8.86
N LEU A 95 -18.99 -11.01 7.53
CA LEU A 95 -17.94 -10.62 6.58
C LEU A 95 -17.74 -9.10 6.57
N ALA A 96 -18.82 -8.31 6.49
CA ALA A 96 -18.74 -6.85 6.44
C ALA A 96 -18.23 -6.22 7.73
N ILE A 97 -18.67 -6.70 8.89
CA ILE A 97 -18.21 -6.21 10.19
C ILE A 97 -16.78 -6.71 10.46
N GLY A 98 -16.48 -7.96 10.14
CA GLY A 98 -15.13 -8.52 10.29
C GLY A 98 -14.10 -7.71 9.50
N THR A 99 -14.35 -7.40 8.22
CA THR A 99 -13.45 -6.53 7.45
C THR A 99 -13.29 -5.16 8.09
N MET A 100 -14.34 -4.56 8.66
CA MET A 100 -14.20 -3.29 9.37
C MET A 100 -13.40 -3.38 10.67
N MET A 101 -13.44 -4.51 11.38
CA MET A 101 -12.76 -4.66 12.68
C MET A 101 -11.24 -4.60 12.60
N HIS A 102 -10.62 -5.07 11.50
CA HIS A 102 -9.16 -5.00 11.36
C HIS A 102 -8.66 -3.65 10.82
N CYS A 103 -9.51 -2.91 10.08
CA CYS A 103 -9.12 -1.67 9.43
C CYS A 103 -8.48 -0.64 10.38
N PRO A 104 -9.01 -0.34 11.59
CA PRO A 104 -8.40 0.65 12.47
C PRO A 104 -6.94 0.33 12.83
N PHE A 105 -6.61 -0.94 13.04
CA PHE A 105 -5.25 -1.37 13.38
C PHE A 105 -4.30 -1.25 12.19
N SER A 106 -4.77 -1.67 11.01
CA SER A 106 -4.00 -1.57 9.77
C SER A 106 -3.77 -0.10 9.38
N MET A 107 -4.81 0.74 9.48
CA MET A 107 -4.69 2.18 9.24
C MET A 107 -3.70 2.82 10.21
N ALA A 108 -3.78 2.49 11.50
CA ALA A 108 -2.84 2.98 12.49
C ALA A 108 -1.40 2.52 12.20
N CYS A 109 -1.20 1.29 11.71
CA CYS A 109 0.11 0.79 11.30
C CYS A 109 0.70 1.62 10.15
N HIS A 110 -0.07 1.88 9.10
CA HIS A 110 0.38 2.68 7.96
C HIS A 110 0.59 4.15 8.32
N LEU A 111 -0.32 4.75 9.10
CA LEU A 111 -0.15 6.14 9.56
C LEU A 111 1.05 6.28 10.50
N ALA A 112 1.29 5.31 11.40
CA ALA A 112 2.50 5.29 12.22
C ALA A 112 3.76 5.21 11.33
N SER A 113 3.76 4.33 10.33
CA SER A 113 4.84 4.26 9.35
C SER A 113 5.04 5.59 8.62
N ALA A 114 3.98 6.22 8.12
CA ALA A 114 4.06 7.53 7.47
C ALA A 114 4.72 8.58 8.39
N LEU A 115 4.34 8.62 9.67
CA LEU A 115 4.82 9.62 10.63
C LEU A 115 6.22 9.32 11.20
N MET A 116 6.64 8.06 11.21
CA MET A 116 7.82 7.60 11.94
C MET A 116 8.93 6.99 11.07
N ASN A 117 8.73 6.77 9.75
CA ASN A 117 9.67 6.02 8.88
C ASN A 117 11.11 6.55 8.77
N LYS A 118 11.41 7.71 9.39
CA LYS A 118 12.75 8.33 9.41
C LYS A 118 13.27 8.61 10.82
N ARG A 119 12.61 8.08 11.86
CA ARG A 119 13.08 8.19 13.24
C ARG A 119 14.06 7.08 13.56
N ASP A 120 15.18 7.45 14.17
CA ASP A 120 16.18 6.48 14.62
C ASP A 120 15.55 5.42 15.53
N GLY A 121 15.80 4.15 15.20
CA GLY A 121 15.27 2.99 15.95
C GLY A 121 13.81 2.63 15.69
N TYR A 122 13.12 3.31 14.75
CA TYR A 122 11.79 2.87 14.33
C TYR A 122 11.89 1.71 13.33
N ASP A 123 11.28 0.58 13.69
CA ASP A 123 11.07 -0.55 12.78
C ASP A 123 9.55 -0.83 12.68
N PRO A 124 8.93 -0.64 11.49
CA PRO A 124 7.50 -0.88 11.29
C PRO A 124 7.09 -2.34 11.59
N MET A 125 8.03 -3.29 11.48
CA MET A 125 7.79 -4.71 11.76
C MET A 125 7.74 -5.05 13.26
N CYS A 126 8.20 -4.14 14.11
CA CYS A 126 8.22 -4.29 15.56
C CYS A 126 7.11 -3.50 16.27
N THR A 127 6.21 -2.85 15.53
CA THR A 127 5.24 -1.94 16.16
C THR A 127 4.05 -2.70 16.76
N PRO A 128 3.48 -2.21 17.89
CA PRO A 128 2.24 -2.75 18.43
C PRO A 128 1.08 -2.71 17.42
N PHE A 129 1.03 -1.67 16.58
CA PHE A 129 0.01 -1.55 15.52
C PHE A 129 0.10 -2.67 14.50
N ARG A 130 1.31 -3.03 14.07
CA ARG A 130 1.54 -4.17 13.16
C ARG A 130 1.10 -5.48 13.79
N THR A 131 1.44 -5.72 15.05
CA THR A 131 1.00 -6.94 15.76
C THR A 131 -0.52 -6.98 15.88
N MET A 132 -1.16 -5.87 16.26
CA MET A 132 -2.62 -5.80 16.38
C MET A 132 -3.31 -6.01 15.03
N ASP A 133 -2.77 -5.47 13.94
CA ASP A 133 -3.29 -5.66 12.59
C ASP A 133 -3.27 -7.14 12.17
N ILE A 134 -2.11 -7.79 12.24
CA ILE A 134 -1.99 -9.22 11.90
C ILE A 134 -2.85 -10.09 12.85
N THR A 135 -2.93 -9.73 14.13
CA THR A 135 -3.83 -10.39 15.09
C THR A 135 -5.29 -10.29 14.66
N ALA A 136 -5.74 -9.10 14.26
CA ALA A 136 -7.09 -8.88 13.78
C ALA A 136 -7.37 -9.64 12.48
N ILE A 137 -6.39 -9.76 11.59
CA ILE A 137 -6.49 -10.59 10.37
C ILE A 137 -6.74 -12.06 10.75
N HIS A 138 -6.01 -12.62 11.72
CA HIS A 138 -6.23 -13.99 12.16
C HIS A 138 -7.59 -14.21 12.82
N ILE A 139 -8.07 -13.24 13.61
CA ILE A 139 -9.43 -13.26 14.16
C ILE A 139 -10.46 -13.25 13.03
N ASN A 140 -10.26 -12.38 12.03
CA ASN A 140 -11.11 -12.32 10.84
C ASN A 140 -11.12 -13.61 10.03
N CYS A 141 -10.00 -14.33 9.94
CA CYS A 141 -9.97 -15.64 9.29
C CYS A 141 -10.96 -16.62 9.94
N VAL A 142 -11.10 -16.59 11.27
CA VAL A 142 -12.07 -17.42 12.00
C VAL A 142 -13.50 -16.97 11.70
N VAL A 143 -13.77 -15.67 11.74
CA VAL A 143 -15.09 -15.09 11.44
C VAL A 143 -15.51 -15.41 9.99
N PHE A 144 -14.58 -15.29 9.04
CA PHE A 144 -14.85 -15.56 7.63
C PHE A 144 -15.07 -17.05 7.39
N GLY A 145 -14.30 -17.91 8.06
CA GLY A 145 -14.52 -19.36 8.01
C GLY A 145 -15.90 -19.75 8.53
N TRP A 146 -16.35 -19.16 9.64
CA TRP A 146 -17.72 -19.33 10.14
C TRP A 146 -18.77 -18.85 9.13
N ALA A 147 -18.60 -17.64 8.58
CA ALA A 147 -19.53 -17.07 7.62
C ALA A 147 -19.65 -17.90 6.33
N LEU A 148 -18.52 -18.25 5.72
CA LEU A 148 -18.47 -18.98 4.45
C LEU A 148 -18.95 -20.43 4.58
N SER A 149 -18.78 -21.02 5.76
CA SER A 149 -19.30 -22.37 6.07
C SER A 149 -20.78 -22.42 6.42
N GLY A 150 -21.50 -21.30 6.36
CA GLY A 150 -22.91 -21.25 6.73
C GLY A 150 -23.12 -21.45 8.23
N GLY A 151 -22.19 -20.97 9.05
CA GLY A 151 -22.28 -21.04 10.51
C GLY A 151 -21.81 -22.36 11.13
N SER A 152 -21.04 -23.18 10.39
CA SER A 152 -20.57 -24.49 10.88
C SER A 152 -19.65 -24.36 12.10
N LEU A 153 -20.11 -24.85 13.25
CA LEU A 153 -19.33 -24.84 14.49
C LEU A 153 -18.04 -25.67 14.35
N ILE A 154 -18.10 -26.84 13.70
CA ILE A 154 -16.94 -27.71 13.52
C ILE A 154 -15.86 -26.99 12.70
N PHE A 155 -16.25 -26.35 11.60
CA PHE A 155 -15.31 -25.60 10.76
C PHE A 155 -14.74 -24.38 11.50
N THR A 156 -15.56 -23.71 12.31
CA THR A 156 -15.15 -22.57 13.13
C THR A 156 -14.13 -22.96 14.18
N LEU A 157 -14.34 -24.08 14.88
CA LEU A 157 -13.38 -24.62 15.84
C LEU A 157 -12.07 -25.02 15.16
N PHE A 158 -12.13 -25.64 13.98
CA PHE A 158 -10.95 -25.93 13.17
C PHE A 158 -10.17 -24.66 12.81
N MET A 159 -10.86 -23.62 12.33
CA MET A 159 -10.22 -22.32 12.04
C MET A 159 -9.63 -21.67 13.30
N ALA A 160 -10.32 -21.74 14.43
CA ALA A 160 -9.82 -21.23 15.70
C ALA A 160 -8.55 -21.97 16.14
N MET A 161 -8.51 -23.29 16.00
CA MET A 161 -7.32 -24.11 16.32
C MET A 161 -6.12 -23.74 15.44
N LEU A 162 -6.33 -23.38 14.17
CA LEU A 162 -5.25 -22.95 13.27
C LEU A 162 -4.76 -21.52 13.57
N ASN A 163 -5.66 -20.62 13.96
CA ASN A 163 -5.34 -19.19 14.13
C ASN A 163 -4.90 -18.82 15.55
N ALA A 164 -5.40 -19.51 16.59
CA ALA A 164 -5.05 -19.21 17.99
C ALA A 164 -3.55 -19.30 18.28
N PRO A 165 -2.79 -20.32 17.79
CA PRO A 165 -1.34 -20.35 17.97
C PRO A 165 -0.63 -19.16 17.32
N CYS A 166 -1.10 -18.71 16.15
CA CYS A 166 -0.52 -17.56 15.45
C CYS A 166 -0.74 -16.28 16.26
N ILE A 167 -1.95 -16.06 16.77
CA ILE A 167 -2.27 -14.94 17.67
C ILE A 167 -1.41 -14.97 18.93
N PHE A 168 -1.30 -16.13 19.59
CA PHE A 168 -0.51 -16.27 20.80
C PHE A 168 0.97 -15.92 20.57
N ILE A 169 1.56 -16.41 19.47
CA ILE A 169 2.95 -16.11 19.11
C ILE A 169 3.14 -14.61 18.86
N LEU A 170 2.22 -13.96 18.13
CA LEU A 170 2.27 -12.53 17.84
C LEU A 170 2.19 -11.69 19.13
N LEU A 171 1.22 -11.97 20.00
CA LEU A 171 1.06 -11.26 21.27
C LEU A 171 2.26 -11.49 22.20
N ARG A 172 2.81 -12.70 22.24
CA ARG A 172 4.02 -13.00 23.01
C ARG A 172 5.22 -12.22 22.49
N ARG A 173 5.42 -12.16 21.17
CA ARG A 173 6.51 -11.38 20.55
C ARG A 173 6.39 -9.89 20.86
N LEU A 174 5.18 -9.35 20.86
CA LEU A 174 4.91 -7.97 21.24
C LEU A 174 5.34 -7.69 22.69
N VAL A 175 4.96 -8.57 23.63
CA VAL A 175 5.37 -8.45 25.04
C VAL A 175 6.88 -8.59 25.21
N GLU A 176 7.53 -9.45 24.43
CA GLU A 176 8.98 -9.66 24.43
C GLU A 176 9.77 -8.60 23.63
N GLY A 177 9.09 -7.67 22.93
CA GLY A 177 9.73 -6.66 22.08
C GLY A 177 10.46 -7.22 20.86
N ARG A 178 9.99 -8.35 20.30
CA ARG A 178 10.61 -9.05 19.17
C ARG A 178 9.90 -8.72 17.85
N PRO A 179 10.64 -8.62 16.72
CA PRO A 179 10.05 -8.36 15.41
C PRO A 179 9.06 -9.44 14.97
N GLY A 180 8.08 -9.03 14.16
CA GLY A 180 7.31 -9.93 13.31
C GLY A 180 8.22 -10.58 12.24
N GLY A 181 7.88 -11.81 11.83
CA GLY A 181 8.64 -12.59 10.86
C GLY A 181 7.95 -12.69 9.49
N LEU A 182 8.73 -12.93 8.43
CA LEU A 182 8.24 -13.15 7.07
C LEU A 182 7.22 -14.31 6.96
N ASP A 183 7.30 -15.28 7.89
CA ASP A 183 6.36 -16.40 7.98
C ASP A 183 4.90 -15.95 8.19
N GLU A 184 4.66 -14.74 8.69
CA GLU A 184 3.32 -14.19 8.95
C GLU A 184 2.53 -14.03 7.65
N SER A 185 3.16 -13.52 6.59
CA SER A 185 2.52 -13.37 5.28
C SER A 185 2.12 -14.72 4.68
N LEU A 186 2.97 -15.75 4.85
CA LEU A 186 2.68 -17.11 4.40
C LEU A 186 1.53 -17.72 5.20
N ARG A 187 1.50 -17.52 6.52
CA ARG A 187 0.41 -17.97 7.40
C ARG A 187 -0.91 -17.33 7.00
N VAL A 188 -0.96 -16.00 6.84
CA VAL A 188 -2.17 -15.29 6.39
C VAL A 188 -2.62 -15.84 5.04
N THR A 189 -1.70 -15.99 4.09
CA THR A 189 -2.00 -16.55 2.76
C THR A 189 -2.62 -17.95 2.88
N SER A 190 -2.05 -18.85 3.69
CA SER A 190 -2.62 -20.19 3.88
C SER A 190 -4.00 -20.14 4.54
N GLN A 191 -4.24 -19.19 5.45
CA GLN A 191 -5.56 -19.01 6.05
C GLN A 191 -6.60 -18.55 5.04
N VAL A 192 -6.25 -17.67 4.09
CA VAL A 192 -7.15 -17.25 3.00
C VAL A 192 -7.63 -18.43 2.17
N PHE A 193 -6.72 -19.32 1.77
CA PHE A 193 -7.11 -20.55 1.09
C PHE A 193 -8.00 -21.43 1.97
N THR A 194 -7.66 -21.55 3.25
CA THR A 194 -8.37 -22.45 4.16
C THR A 194 -9.79 -21.97 4.43
N TYR A 195 -10.00 -20.70 4.80
CA TYR A 195 -11.34 -20.19 5.14
C TYR A 195 -12.28 -20.10 3.93
N THR A 196 -11.75 -20.11 2.70
CA THR A 196 -12.55 -20.10 1.46
C THR A 196 -12.96 -21.50 1.00
N LEU A 197 -12.34 -22.57 1.51
CA LEU A 197 -12.71 -23.96 1.21
C LEU A 197 -14.21 -24.30 1.40
N PRO A 198 -14.94 -23.73 2.36
CA PRO A 198 -16.37 -24.00 2.47
C PRO A 198 -17.17 -23.62 1.22
N LEU A 199 -16.76 -22.60 0.45
CA LEU A 199 -17.39 -22.29 -0.84
C LEU A 199 -17.25 -23.45 -1.82
N LEU A 200 -16.07 -24.09 -1.85
CA LEU A 200 -15.81 -25.27 -2.66
C LEU A 200 -16.66 -26.48 -2.21
N PHE A 201 -16.70 -26.76 -0.91
CA PHE A 201 -17.44 -27.90 -0.36
C PHE A 201 -18.97 -27.76 -0.47
N ARG A 202 -19.48 -26.53 -0.49
CA ARG A 202 -20.90 -26.22 -0.73
C ARG A 202 -21.28 -26.24 -2.22
N GLY A 203 -20.34 -26.52 -3.12
CA GLY A 203 -20.57 -26.54 -4.57
C GLY A 203 -20.64 -25.16 -5.23
N LEU A 204 -20.24 -24.10 -4.53
CA LEU A 204 -20.25 -22.71 -5.02
C LEU A 204 -18.96 -22.41 -5.81
N TYR A 205 -18.71 -23.22 -6.84
CA TYR A 205 -17.42 -23.22 -7.57
C TYR A 205 -17.08 -21.87 -8.19
N PHE A 206 -18.08 -21.18 -8.77
CA PHE A 206 -17.87 -19.86 -9.35
C PHE A 206 -17.37 -18.85 -8.31
N HIS A 207 -18.03 -18.77 -7.15
CA HIS A 207 -17.63 -17.87 -6.08
C HIS A 207 -16.26 -18.21 -5.52
N TYR A 208 -15.96 -19.50 -5.34
CA TYR A 208 -14.64 -19.95 -4.88
C TYR A 208 -13.53 -19.55 -5.88
N LEU A 209 -13.68 -19.90 -7.16
CA LEU A 209 -12.70 -19.61 -8.20
C LEU A 209 -12.52 -18.10 -8.40
N ALA A 210 -13.60 -17.33 -8.41
CA ALA A 210 -13.54 -15.88 -8.54
C ALA A 210 -12.83 -15.24 -7.34
N THR A 211 -13.17 -15.66 -6.12
CA THR A 211 -12.52 -15.21 -4.87
C THR A 211 -11.01 -15.48 -4.92
N ILE A 212 -10.60 -16.73 -5.14
CA ILE A 212 -9.18 -17.10 -5.16
C ILE A 212 -8.42 -16.43 -6.30
N SER A 213 -9.01 -16.33 -7.49
CA SER A 213 -8.36 -15.69 -8.64
C SER A 213 -8.12 -14.19 -8.39
N MET A 214 -9.08 -13.49 -7.79
CA MET A 214 -8.93 -12.07 -7.45
C MET A 214 -7.87 -11.86 -6.36
N TRP A 215 -7.86 -12.71 -5.34
CA TRP A 215 -6.82 -12.69 -4.31
C TRP A 215 -5.42 -12.91 -4.87
N LEU A 216 -5.25 -13.97 -5.68
CA LEU A 216 -3.98 -14.31 -6.32
C LEU A 216 -3.53 -13.21 -7.29
N GLY A 217 -4.45 -12.64 -8.07
CA GLY A 217 -4.17 -11.51 -8.95
C GLY A 217 -3.66 -10.29 -8.19
N ALA A 218 -4.30 -9.95 -7.07
CA ALA A 218 -3.86 -8.86 -6.19
C ALA A 218 -2.47 -9.14 -5.61
N CYS A 219 -2.24 -10.35 -5.08
CA CYS A 219 -0.94 -10.76 -4.54
C CYS A 219 0.17 -10.73 -5.60
N LEU A 220 -0.11 -11.22 -6.81
CA LEU A 220 0.83 -11.22 -7.92
C LEU A 220 1.17 -9.79 -8.35
N PHE A 221 0.16 -8.92 -8.48
CA PHE A 221 0.37 -7.50 -8.76
C PHE A 221 1.31 -6.87 -7.73
N PHE A 222 1.03 -7.07 -6.43
CA PHE A 222 1.84 -6.52 -5.35
C PHE A 222 3.28 -7.06 -5.38
N ALA A 223 3.45 -8.37 -5.57
CA ALA A 223 4.76 -9.00 -5.63
C ALA A 223 5.59 -8.48 -6.82
N LEU A 224 5.01 -8.41 -8.01
CA LEU A 224 5.70 -7.89 -9.20
C LEU A 224 6.02 -6.40 -9.06
N ALA A 225 5.09 -5.61 -8.53
CA ALA A 225 5.32 -4.18 -8.31
C ALA A 225 6.50 -3.94 -7.35
N ASN A 226 6.60 -4.71 -6.27
CA ASN A 226 7.73 -4.61 -5.36
C ASN A 226 9.04 -5.14 -5.98
N TYR A 227 9.00 -6.26 -6.69
CA TYR A 227 10.18 -6.85 -7.33
C TYR A 227 10.80 -5.90 -8.36
N PHE A 228 9.97 -5.32 -9.22
CA PHE A 228 10.42 -4.37 -10.24
C PHE A 228 10.50 -2.92 -9.76
N ARG A 229 10.24 -2.66 -8.46
CA ARG A 229 10.16 -1.32 -7.86
C ARG A 229 9.21 -0.38 -8.63
N LEU A 230 8.16 -0.95 -9.21
CA LEU A 230 7.14 -0.22 -9.95
C LEU A 230 6.22 0.48 -8.95
N GLY A 231 6.05 1.78 -9.14
CA GLY A 231 5.06 2.55 -8.40
C GLY A 231 5.50 2.99 -7.01
N GLY A 232 6.79 3.19 -6.71
CA GLY A 232 7.27 4.06 -5.63
C GLY A 232 6.53 3.98 -4.27
N GLY A 233 6.18 2.78 -3.80
CA GLY A 233 5.44 2.54 -2.55
C GLY A 233 3.91 2.45 -2.68
N TRP A 234 3.32 2.88 -3.79
CA TRP A 234 1.87 2.90 -4.06
C TRP A 234 1.26 1.50 -4.29
N SER A 235 2.10 0.49 -4.54
CA SER A 235 1.68 -0.88 -4.85
C SER A 235 0.80 -1.50 -3.77
N HIS A 236 1.07 -1.22 -2.49
CA HIS A 236 0.30 -1.75 -1.37
C HIS A 236 -1.11 -1.15 -1.31
N GLY A 237 -1.23 0.15 -1.55
CA GLY A 237 -2.54 0.80 -1.59
C GLY A 237 -3.40 0.33 -2.76
N ILE A 238 -2.81 0.07 -3.92
CA ILE A 238 -3.51 -0.52 -5.07
C ILE A 238 -3.92 -1.97 -4.76
N PHE A 239 -3.07 -2.74 -4.08
CA PHE A 239 -3.42 -4.08 -3.62
C PHE A 239 -4.72 -4.09 -2.79
N HIS A 240 -4.89 -3.14 -1.86
CA HIS A 240 -6.15 -3.02 -1.11
C HIS A 240 -7.37 -2.75 -2.02
N LEU A 241 -7.22 -1.90 -3.04
CA LEU A 241 -8.31 -1.66 -4.01
C LEU A 241 -8.64 -2.91 -4.82
N LEU A 242 -7.67 -3.77 -5.10
CA LEU A 242 -7.91 -5.05 -5.76
C LEU A 242 -8.59 -6.08 -4.85
N CYS A 243 -8.70 -5.82 -3.54
CA CYS A 243 -9.45 -6.67 -2.61
C CYS A 243 -10.98 -6.45 -2.66
N PHE A 244 -11.47 -5.42 -3.37
CA PHE A 244 -12.92 -5.23 -3.59
C PHE A 244 -13.61 -6.43 -4.23
N PRO A 245 -13.20 -6.89 -5.43
CA PRO A 245 -13.84 -8.03 -6.07
C PRO A 245 -13.68 -9.31 -5.25
N PHE A 246 -12.56 -9.46 -4.56
CA PHE A 246 -12.34 -10.57 -3.61
C PHE A 246 -13.44 -10.64 -2.55
N LEU A 247 -13.72 -9.51 -1.88
CA LEU A 247 -14.75 -9.46 -0.85
C LEU A 247 -16.16 -9.59 -1.41
N HIS A 248 -16.44 -8.99 -2.58
CA HIS A 248 -17.71 -9.13 -3.27
C HIS A 248 -18.04 -10.60 -3.54
N PHE A 249 -17.13 -11.38 -4.14
CA PHE A 249 -17.41 -12.77 -4.48
C PHE A 249 -17.62 -13.66 -3.26
N MET A 250 -16.95 -13.37 -2.13
CA MET A 250 -17.21 -14.03 -0.86
C MET A 250 -18.61 -13.72 -0.33
N MET A 251 -18.99 -12.44 -0.24
CA MET A 251 -20.29 -12.03 0.27
C MET A 251 -21.44 -12.55 -0.61
N SER A 252 -21.30 -12.43 -1.93
CA SER A 252 -22.26 -13.00 -2.89
C SER A 252 -22.33 -14.52 -2.74
N GLY A 253 -21.20 -15.19 -2.52
CA GLY A 253 -21.17 -16.64 -2.28
C GLY A 253 -21.91 -17.05 -1.00
N VAL A 254 -21.80 -16.28 0.08
CA VAL A 254 -22.59 -16.50 1.30
C VAL A 254 -24.08 -16.27 1.04
N ALA A 255 -24.43 -15.27 0.24
CA ALA A 255 -25.81 -14.93 -0.06
C ALA A 255 -26.51 -15.94 -0.99
N SER A 256 -25.79 -16.49 -1.98
CA SER A 256 -26.34 -17.36 -3.03
C SER A 256 -26.62 -18.81 -2.64
N ALA A 257 -26.41 -19.19 -1.37
CA ALA A 257 -26.15 -20.58 -1.01
C ALA A 257 -27.10 -21.17 0.03
#